data_AF-A0A6A4W0Z0-F1
#
_entry.id   AF-A0A6A4W0Z0-F1
#
_cell.length_a   1.000
_cell.length_b   1.000
_cell.length_c   1.000
_cell.angle_alpha   90.00
_cell.angle_beta   90.00
_cell.angle_gamma   90.00
#
_symmetry.space_group_name_H-M   'P 1'
#
loop_
_entity.id
_entity.type
_entity.pdbx_description
1 polymer ?
#
loop_
_entity_poly.entity_id
_entity_poly.type
_entity_poly.pdbx_seq_one_letter_code
_entity_poly.pdbx_strand_id
1 'polypeptide(L)'
;MGSPFRGWPRPPTGWKSNPLNHVDRNLQEAVGAYFDLQSGPVQLLPPPSPSLVLIEDATVGEGESVPPDTTFIKTWRIKNAGREPWPPGCVLRFLHGSQLSEKTFIPLSCLAPDEVAEVCVQMRSPGEPGMYQSKWRATTASGSHFGDVIWVILTVQHDGVLAVTQQMTRLTELGTSPTAGSPVNPFGEPDGRPRPHGLPAFSGVNAPGRPPPTPPPHTALQPEHACELPNTDAEMD
;
A
#
# COMPACT_ATOMS: atom_id res chain seq x y z
N MET A 1 -53.84 -17.19 46.28
CA MET A 1 -53.73 -17.27 44.81
C MET A 1 -52.28 -17.47 44.44
N GLY A 2 -51.97 -18.47 43.61
CA GLY A 2 -50.71 -18.53 42.83
C GLY A 2 -49.55 -19.30 43.44
N SER A 3 -49.45 -20.57 43.05
CA SER A 3 -48.45 -21.59 43.42
C SER A 3 -47.08 -21.46 42.68
N PRO A 4 -46.09 -22.32 43.00
CA PRO A 4 -44.65 -22.05 42.94
C PRO A 4 -43.92 -22.68 41.74
N PHE A 5 -42.69 -22.22 41.48
CA PHE A 5 -41.77 -22.90 40.56
C PHE A 5 -40.96 -23.99 41.28
N ARG A 6 -41.05 -25.20 40.72
CA ARG A 6 -40.23 -26.41 40.95
C ARG A 6 -38.74 -26.03 41.06
N GLY A 7 -37.95 -26.52 42.01
CA GLY A 7 -37.71 -27.95 42.25
C GLY A 7 -36.43 -28.39 41.53
N TRP A 8 -35.26 -28.00 42.04
CA TRP A 8 -33.98 -28.65 41.76
C TRP A 8 -33.59 -29.51 42.96
N PRO A 9 -33.12 -30.75 42.77
CA PRO A 9 -32.82 -31.65 43.88
C PRO A 9 -31.61 -31.12 44.66
N ARG A 10 -31.71 -31.14 45.99
CA ARG A 10 -30.58 -30.94 46.89
C ARG A 10 -29.59 -32.10 46.71
N PRO A 11 -28.28 -31.85 46.54
CA PRO A 11 -27.30 -32.92 46.53
C PRO A 11 -27.24 -33.58 47.93
N PRO A 12 -26.98 -34.89 48.00
CA PRO A 12 -26.99 -35.64 49.25
C PRO A 12 -25.85 -35.23 50.18
N THR A 13 -26.15 -35.27 51.48
CA THR A 13 -25.18 -35.14 52.57
C THR A 13 -24.14 -36.25 52.49
N GLY A 14 -22.86 -35.87 52.34
CA GLY A 14 -21.72 -36.77 52.53
C GLY A 14 -20.90 -37.05 51.27
N TRP A 15 -20.15 -36.06 50.79
CA TRP A 15 -18.95 -36.32 49.99
C TRP A 15 -17.77 -35.61 50.66
N LYS A 16 -16.74 -36.40 50.96
CA LYS A 16 -15.51 -35.95 51.64
C LYS A 16 -14.90 -34.80 50.82
N SER A 17 -14.55 -33.70 51.48
CA SER A 17 -13.88 -32.56 50.89
C SER A 17 -12.61 -33.02 50.17
N ASN A 18 -12.64 -33.00 48.83
CA ASN A 18 -11.46 -33.25 48.02
C ASN A 18 -10.61 -31.95 48.03
N PRO A 19 -9.34 -31.98 48.49
CA PRO A 19 -8.52 -30.77 48.59
C PRO A 19 -8.06 -30.19 47.24
N LEU A 20 -8.52 -30.73 46.10
CA LEU A 20 -8.15 -30.27 44.77
C LEU A 20 -9.02 -29.14 44.18
N ASN A 21 -10.06 -28.66 44.88
CA ASN A 21 -10.94 -27.59 44.36
C ASN A 21 -10.56 -26.18 44.83
N HIS A 22 -9.44 -26.01 45.54
CA HIS A 22 -8.98 -24.68 45.97
C HIS A 22 -8.22 -23.93 44.86
N VAL A 23 -7.72 -24.64 43.85
CA VAL A 23 -6.99 -24.04 42.73
C VAL A 23 -7.90 -23.52 41.61
N ASP A 24 -9.12 -24.06 41.47
CA ASP A 24 -10.08 -23.62 40.44
C ASP A 24 -10.87 -22.37 40.83
N ARG A 25 -11.08 -22.12 42.13
CA ARG A 25 -11.81 -20.90 42.54
C ARG A 25 -10.99 -19.64 42.32
N ASN A 26 -9.68 -19.71 42.53
CA ASN A 26 -8.81 -18.54 42.34
C ASN A 26 -8.69 -18.14 40.85
N LEU A 27 -8.75 -19.13 39.94
CA LEU A 27 -8.74 -18.89 38.50
C LEU A 27 -10.09 -18.31 38.02
N GLN A 28 -11.21 -18.88 38.48
CA GLN A 28 -12.53 -18.38 38.12
C GLN A 28 -12.77 -16.95 38.63
N GLU A 29 -12.26 -16.63 39.83
CA GLU A 29 -12.30 -15.27 40.41
C GLU A 29 -11.35 -14.30 39.70
N ALA A 30 -10.16 -14.74 39.27
CA ALA A 30 -9.24 -13.91 38.48
C ALA A 30 -9.79 -13.60 37.08
N VAL A 31 -10.41 -14.60 36.43
CA VAL A 31 -11.09 -14.42 35.13
C VAL A 31 -12.34 -13.55 35.31
N GLY A 32 -13.13 -13.78 36.37
CA GLY A 32 -14.30 -12.97 36.71
C GLY A 32 -13.96 -11.51 36.98
N ALA A 33 -12.93 -11.25 37.80
CA ALA A 33 -12.44 -9.90 38.09
C ALA A 33 -11.89 -9.19 36.85
N TYR A 34 -11.25 -9.92 35.93
CA TYR A 34 -10.81 -9.37 34.65
C TYR A 34 -11.99 -8.87 33.80
N PHE A 35 -13.10 -9.63 33.73
CA PHE A 35 -14.29 -9.20 32.99
C PHE A 35 -15.11 -8.12 33.72
N ASP A 36 -15.10 -8.10 35.06
CA ASP A 36 -15.86 -7.12 35.85
C ASP A 36 -15.22 -5.71 35.81
N LEU A 37 -13.88 -5.64 35.76
CA LEU A 37 -13.12 -4.39 35.54
C LEU A 37 -13.40 -3.72 34.18
N GLN A 38 -13.96 -4.45 33.21
CA GLN A 38 -14.34 -3.93 31.91
C GLN A 38 -15.69 -3.18 31.91
N SER A 39 -16.46 -3.24 33.01
CA SER A 39 -17.87 -2.81 33.05
C SER A 39 -18.18 -1.53 33.84
N GLY A 40 -17.19 -0.92 34.52
CA GLY A 40 -17.37 0.32 35.28
C GLY A 40 -16.89 1.58 34.54
N PRO A 41 -17.38 2.80 34.89
CA PRO A 41 -16.94 4.06 34.29
C PRO A 41 -15.64 4.55 34.96
N VAL A 42 -14.61 3.72 34.92
CA VAL A 42 -13.22 4.16 35.10
C VAL A 42 -12.71 4.38 33.69
N GLN A 43 -12.14 5.55 33.43
CA GLN A 43 -11.62 5.96 32.13
C GLN A 43 -10.83 4.82 31.50
N LEU A 44 -11.49 4.07 30.62
CA LEU A 44 -11.01 2.80 30.08
C LEU A 44 -9.77 3.14 29.30
N LEU A 45 -8.62 2.90 29.93
CA LEU A 45 -7.39 3.02 29.23
C LEU A 45 -7.29 1.74 28.36
N PRO A 46 -7.46 1.74 27.01
CA PRO A 46 -7.16 0.57 26.20
C PRO A 46 -5.82 -0.01 26.60
N PRO A 47 -5.72 -1.35 26.59
CA PRO A 47 -4.47 -2.01 26.92
C PRO A 47 -3.34 -1.41 26.08
N PRO A 48 -2.09 -1.42 26.56
CA PRO A 48 -0.90 -0.98 25.82
C PRO A 48 -0.59 -1.93 24.64
N SER A 49 -1.62 -2.39 23.96
CA SER A 49 -1.53 -3.22 22.78
C SER A 49 -1.23 -2.32 21.59
N PRO A 50 -0.23 -2.68 20.75
CA PRO A 50 0.00 -1.94 19.53
C PRO A 50 -1.27 -2.00 18.66
N SER A 51 -1.60 -0.89 18.01
CA SER A 51 -2.77 -0.80 17.13
C SER A 51 -2.37 -0.10 15.85
N LEU A 52 -2.57 -0.78 14.73
CA LEU A 52 -2.37 -0.24 13.39
C LEU A 52 -3.74 0.05 12.78
N VAL A 53 -3.91 1.28 12.30
CA VAL A 53 -5.07 1.67 11.48
C VAL A 53 -4.60 2.03 10.09
N LEU A 54 -5.31 1.55 9.07
CA LEU A 54 -5.09 1.95 7.68
C LEU A 54 -5.77 3.31 7.44
N ILE A 55 -5.00 4.33 7.11
CA ILE A 55 -5.51 5.66 6.72
C ILE A 55 -5.85 5.66 5.24
N GLU A 56 -4.93 5.17 4.42
CA GLU A 56 -5.01 5.31 2.96
C GLU A 56 -4.38 4.09 2.30
N ASP A 57 -5.06 3.57 1.28
CA ASP A 57 -4.52 2.60 0.36
C ASP A 57 -4.30 3.29 -0.99
N ALA A 58 -3.05 3.42 -1.39
CA ALA A 58 -2.66 4.03 -2.65
C ALA A 58 -1.94 3.03 -3.55
N THR A 59 -2.27 3.06 -4.84
CA THR A 59 -1.54 2.37 -5.90
C THR A 59 -1.40 3.33 -7.07
N VAL A 60 -0.25 3.36 -7.73
CA VAL A 60 -0.09 4.16 -8.96
C VAL A 60 -1.08 3.66 -10.00
N GLY A 61 -1.99 4.51 -10.50
CA GLY A 61 -3.08 4.09 -11.38
C GLY A 61 -4.27 3.47 -10.63
N GLU A 62 -4.63 4.04 -9.48
CA GLU A 62 -5.70 3.52 -8.62
C GLU A 62 -7.00 3.24 -9.41
N GLY A 63 -7.49 2.00 -9.29
CA GLY A 63 -8.69 1.51 -10.00
C GLY A 63 -8.44 0.92 -11.39
N GLU A 64 -7.23 1.04 -11.93
CA GLU A 64 -6.85 0.45 -13.22
C GLU A 64 -6.57 -1.05 -13.10
N SER A 65 -6.82 -1.79 -14.18
CA SER A 65 -6.36 -3.17 -14.29
C SER A 65 -4.87 -3.22 -14.62
N VAL A 66 -4.24 -4.30 -14.16
CA VAL A 66 -2.80 -4.49 -14.25
C VAL A 66 -2.51 -5.56 -15.31
N PRO A 67 -1.57 -5.35 -16.24
CA PRO A 67 -1.17 -6.40 -17.16
C PRO A 67 -0.57 -7.60 -16.42
N PRO A 68 -0.59 -8.80 -17.02
CA PRO A 68 0.18 -9.94 -16.54
C PRO A 68 1.65 -9.60 -16.26
N ASP A 69 2.24 -10.28 -15.26
CA ASP A 69 3.67 -10.22 -14.94
C ASP A 69 4.25 -8.81 -14.71
N THR A 70 3.41 -7.86 -14.35
CA THR A 70 3.76 -6.46 -14.19
C THR A 70 4.13 -6.16 -12.74
N THR A 71 5.27 -5.50 -12.57
CA THR A 71 5.70 -4.99 -11.26
C THR A 71 5.08 -3.63 -10.96
N PHE A 72 4.64 -3.43 -9.73
CA PHE A 72 4.09 -2.16 -9.24
C PHE A 72 4.41 -1.96 -7.76
N ILE A 73 4.27 -0.73 -7.27
CA ILE A 73 4.41 -0.40 -5.85
C ILE A 73 3.03 -0.20 -5.25
N LYS A 74 2.74 -0.96 -4.18
CA LYS A 74 1.58 -0.75 -3.32
C LYS A 74 2.03 0.09 -2.12
N THR A 75 1.35 1.19 -1.86
CA THR A 75 1.67 2.09 -0.75
C THR A 75 0.49 2.17 0.20
N TRP A 76 0.75 1.91 1.48
CA TRP A 76 -0.25 2.10 2.52
C TRP A 76 0.20 3.17 3.48
N ARG A 77 -0.69 4.10 3.78
CA ARG A 77 -0.50 5.06 4.86
C ARG A 77 -1.13 4.49 6.11
N ILE A 78 -0.30 4.23 7.11
CA ILE A 78 -0.71 3.56 8.35
C ILE A 78 -0.45 4.48 9.55
N LYS A 79 -1.25 4.31 10.59
CA LYS A 79 -1.16 5.07 11.83
C LYS A 79 -1.10 4.16 13.04
N ASN A 80 -0.29 4.55 14.03
CA ASN A 80 -0.41 3.99 15.36
C ASN A 80 -1.60 4.63 16.09
N ALA A 81 -2.72 3.92 16.15
CA ALA A 81 -3.89 4.31 16.93
C ALA A 81 -3.84 3.77 18.38
N GLY A 82 -2.73 3.15 18.75
CA GLY A 82 -2.44 2.72 20.10
C GLY A 82 -1.94 3.88 20.96
N ARG A 83 -1.64 3.57 22.22
CA ARG A 83 -1.24 4.57 23.23
C ARG A 83 0.21 4.53 23.62
N GLU A 84 0.89 3.48 23.18
CA GLU A 84 2.32 3.32 23.33
C GLU A 84 2.94 3.21 21.94
N PRO A 85 4.24 3.54 21.82
CA PRO A 85 4.98 3.26 20.60
C PRO A 85 4.93 1.78 20.24
N TRP A 86 4.93 1.46 18.95
CA TRP A 86 5.04 0.07 18.53
C TRP A 86 6.35 -0.55 19.03
N PRO A 87 6.32 -1.80 19.53
CA PRO A 87 7.54 -2.46 19.99
C PRO A 87 8.50 -2.71 18.82
N PRO A 88 9.81 -2.81 19.09
CA PRO A 88 10.79 -3.10 18.06
C PRO A 88 10.54 -4.46 17.41
N GLY A 89 10.83 -4.55 16.11
CA GLY A 89 10.67 -5.78 15.33
C GLY A 89 9.24 -6.06 14.86
N CYS A 90 8.35 -5.07 14.90
CA CYS A 90 7.06 -5.17 14.22
C CYS A 90 7.24 -5.33 12.70
N VAL A 91 6.39 -6.15 12.09
CA VAL A 91 6.36 -6.37 10.65
C VAL A 91 4.93 -6.39 10.12
N LEU A 92 4.72 -5.94 8.89
CA LEU A 92 3.52 -6.22 8.12
C LEU A 92 3.71 -7.57 7.42
N ARG A 93 2.86 -8.55 7.74
CA ARG A 93 3.02 -9.94 7.32
C ARG A 93 1.91 -10.35 6.35
N PHE A 94 2.28 -11.03 5.27
CA PHE A 94 1.36 -11.73 4.39
C PHE A 94 0.72 -12.90 5.13
N LEU A 95 -0.61 -12.99 5.11
CA LEU A 95 -1.36 -14.03 5.80
C LEU A 95 -1.88 -15.10 4.84
N HIS A 96 -2.69 -14.70 3.85
CA HIS A 96 -3.29 -15.63 2.89
C HIS A 96 -3.65 -14.92 1.58
N GLY A 97 -3.99 -15.73 0.57
CA GLY A 97 -4.44 -15.28 -0.73
C GLY A 97 -3.34 -15.43 -1.76
N SER A 98 -3.32 -14.52 -2.73
CA SER A 98 -2.31 -14.48 -3.77
C SER A 98 -1.08 -13.77 -3.23
N GLN A 99 0.06 -14.45 -3.23
CA GLN A 99 1.32 -13.82 -2.84
C GLN A 99 1.80 -12.92 -3.99
N LEU A 100 1.53 -11.62 -3.87
CA LEU A 100 1.87 -10.63 -4.88
C LEU A 100 3.28 -10.04 -4.69
N SER A 101 3.97 -10.32 -3.58
CA SER A 101 5.33 -9.83 -3.32
C SER A 101 6.28 -10.99 -3.05
N GLU A 102 7.55 -10.85 -3.42
CA GLU A 102 8.60 -11.80 -3.04
C GLU A 102 8.80 -11.84 -1.52
N LYS A 103 8.62 -10.71 -0.84
CA LYS A 103 8.74 -10.59 0.61
C LYS A 103 7.39 -10.88 1.27
N THR A 104 7.36 -11.85 2.18
CA THR A 104 6.17 -12.18 2.97
C THR A 104 6.08 -11.40 4.28
N PHE A 105 7.11 -10.62 4.62
CA PHE A 105 7.13 -9.72 5.77
C PHE A 105 7.89 -8.43 5.43
N ILE A 106 7.33 -7.30 5.85
CA ILE A 106 7.88 -5.96 5.62
C ILE A 106 8.11 -5.31 6.98
N PRO A 107 9.35 -4.91 7.34
CA PRO A 107 9.62 -4.23 8.59
C PRO A 107 8.79 -2.96 8.75
N LEU A 108 8.25 -2.75 9.95
CA LEU A 108 7.56 -1.52 10.32
C LEU A 108 8.42 -0.69 11.27
N SER A 109 8.39 0.63 11.10
CA SER A 109 9.00 1.58 12.03
C SER A 109 8.30 1.53 13.39
N CYS A 110 9.02 1.87 14.47
CA CYS A 110 8.47 1.94 15.82
C CYS A 110 7.67 3.24 15.99
N LEU A 111 6.46 3.29 15.44
CA LEU A 111 5.63 4.51 15.44
C LEU A 111 5.16 4.87 16.85
N ALA A 112 5.35 6.11 17.25
CA ALA A 112 4.77 6.70 18.45
C ALA A 112 3.24 6.80 18.35
N PRO A 113 2.52 7.01 19.46
CA PRO A 113 1.07 7.23 19.43
C PRO A 113 0.70 8.37 18.47
N ASP A 114 -0.33 8.15 17.67
CA ASP A 114 -0.80 9.04 16.62
C ASP A 114 0.15 9.31 15.44
N GLU A 115 1.37 8.75 15.45
CA GLU A 115 2.32 8.88 14.34
C GLU A 115 1.85 8.09 13.11
N VAL A 116 2.11 8.67 11.94
CA VAL A 116 1.73 8.15 10.62
C VAL A 116 2.98 7.86 9.81
N ALA A 117 2.98 6.74 9.09
CA ALA A 117 4.04 6.38 8.16
C ALA A 117 3.49 5.74 6.89
N GLU A 118 4.30 5.78 5.84
CA GLU A 118 4.04 5.08 4.59
C GLU A 118 4.79 3.75 4.56
N VAL A 119 4.10 2.70 4.10
CA VAL A 119 4.66 1.38 3.86
C VAL A 119 4.53 1.07 2.37
N CYS A 120 5.67 1.06 1.69
CA CYS A 120 5.76 0.76 0.28
C CYS A 120 6.20 -0.70 0.07
N VAL A 121 5.45 -1.45 -0.73
CA VAL A 121 5.74 -2.84 -1.06
C VAL A 121 5.75 -3.03 -2.55
N GLN A 122 6.88 -3.49 -3.08
CA GLN A 122 6.98 -3.93 -4.46
C GLN A 122 6.23 -5.25 -4.64
N MET A 123 5.30 -5.24 -5.58
CA MET A 123 4.46 -6.37 -5.93
C MET A 123 4.55 -6.67 -7.43
N ARG A 124 4.21 -7.90 -7.82
CA ARG A 124 4.12 -8.38 -9.19
C ARG A 124 2.75 -9.03 -9.40
N SER A 125 2.06 -8.67 -10.48
CA SER A 125 0.81 -9.30 -10.88
C SER A 125 1.06 -10.74 -11.36
N PRO A 126 0.12 -11.67 -11.12
CA PRO A 126 0.14 -13.00 -11.73
C PRO A 126 0.15 -12.95 -13.26
N GLY A 127 0.63 -14.03 -13.89
CA GLY A 127 0.66 -14.17 -15.36
C GLY A 127 -0.71 -14.44 -15.99
N GLU A 128 -1.67 -14.92 -15.20
CA GLU A 128 -3.02 -15.21 -15.69
C GLU A 128 -3.98 -14.03 -15.39
N PRO A 129 -4.86 -13.66 -16.33
CA PRO A 129 -5.92 -12.70 -16.06
C PRO A 129 -6.92 -13.21 -15.02
N GLY A 130 -7.40 -12.30 -14.17
CA GLY A 130 -8.35 -12.64 -13.11
C GLY A 130 -8.36 -11.64 -11.98
N MET A 131 -9.21 -11.88 -10.98
CA MET A 131 -9.22 -11.12 -9.73
C MET A 131 -8.43 -11.85 -8.65
N TYR A 132 -7.48 -11.15 -8.07
CA TYR A 132 -6.58 -11.66 -7.05
C TYR A 132 -6.73 -10.83 -5.77
N GLN A 133 -6.57 -11.50 -4.64
CA GLN A 133 -6.66 -10.86 -3.33
C GLN A 133 -5.49 -11.30 -2.45
N SER A 134 -4.84 -10.35 -1.79
CA SER A 134 -3.73 -10.61 -0.86
C SER A 134 -4.04 -9.99 0.49
N LYS A 135 -4.03 -10.79 1.55
CA LYS A 135 -4.34 -10.36 2.91
C LYS A 135 -3.06 -10.16 3.72
N TRP A 136 -2.97 -9.03 4.41
CA TRP A 136 -1.82 -8.64 5.22
C TRP A 136 -2.26 -8.22 6.62
N ARG A 137 -1.38 -8.41 7.61
CA ARG A 137 -1.62 -7.94 8.98
C ARG A 137 -0.34 -7.66 9.74
N ALA A 138 -0.34 -6.62 10.57
CA ALA A 138 0.78 -6.33 11.44
C ALA A 138 0.97 -7.44 12.48
N THR A 139 2.23 -7.76 12.76
CA THR A 139 2.63 -8.80 13.70
C THR A 139 3.82 -8.31 14.53
N THR A 140 3.78 -8.51 15.84
CA THR A 140 4.89 -8.21 16.74
C THR A 140 6.04 -9.20 16.56
N ALA A 141 7.22 -8.90 17.12
CA ALA A 141 8.35 -9.84 17.15
C ALA A 141 8.01 -11.17 17.88
N SER A 142 7.06 -11.15 18.82
CA SER A 142 6.56 -12.34 19.52
C SER A 142 5.57 -13.18 18.69
N GLY A 143 5.20 -12.74 17.49
CA GLY A 143 4.25 -13.44 16.61
C GLY A 143 2.78 -13.05 16.82
N SER A 144 2.48 -12.08 17.69
CA SER A 144 1.11 -11.66 17.95
C SER A 144 0.62 -10.69 16.87
N HIS A 145 -0.54 -10.98 16.26
CA HIS A 145 -1.16 -10.07 15.29
C HIS A 145 -1.85 -8.89 15.95
N PHE A 146 -1.80 -7.72 15.33
CA PHE A 146 -2.47 -6.52 15.83
C PHE A 146 -2.97 -5.61 14.70
N GLY A 147 -3.84 -4.67 15.06
CA GLY A 147 -4.42 -3.70 14.13
C GLY A 147 -5.31 -4.29 13.04
N ASP A 148 -5.60 -3.42 12.07
CA ASP A 148 -6.42 -3.68 10.90
C ASP A 148 -5.85 -4.77 10.01
N VAL A 149 -6.75 -5.42 9.29
CA VAL A 149 -6.41 -6.32 8.20
C VAL A 149 -6.38 -5.51 6.92
N ILE A 150 -5.24 -5.52 6.23
CA ILE A 150 -5.05 -4.80 4.97
C ILE A 150 -5.24 -5.79 3.81
N TRP A 151 -6.03 -5.39 2.82
CA TRP A 151 -6.29 -6.18 1.62
C TRP A 151 -5.70 -5.49 0.40
N VAL A 152 -5.06 -6.27 -0.47
CA VAL A 152 -4.82 -5.87 -1.87
C VAL A 152 -5.86 -6.60 -2.69
N ILE A 153 -6.64 -5.86 -3.47
CA ILE A 153 -7.49 -6.41 -4.52
C ILE A 153 -6.88 -5.97 -5.85
N LEU A 154 -6.61 -6.93 -6.72
CA LEU A 154 -5.90 -6.74 -7.98
C LEU A 154 -6.69 -7.38 -9.11
N THR A 155 -7.01 -6.59 -10.13
CA THR A 155 -7.60 -7.10 -11.37
C THR A 155 -6.52 -7.19 -12.43
N VAL A 156 -6.22 -8.40 -12.89
CA VAL A 156 -5.24 -8.64 -13.96
C VAL A 156 -5.98 -8.80 -15.28
N GLN A 157 -5.60 -8.00 -16.28
CA GLN A 157 -6.18 -8.00 -17.63
C GLN A 157 -5.08 -7.71 -18.66
N HIS A 158 -5.13 -8.35 -19.82
CA HIS A 158 -4.12 -8.16 -20.87
C HIS A 158 -4.01 -6.69 -21.35
N ASP A 159 -5.13 -5.98 -21.33
CA ASP A 159 -5.31 -4.57 -21.70
C ASP A 159 -5.23 -3.62 -20.51
N GLY A 160 -4.67 -4.08 -19.38
CA GLY A 160 -4.40 -3.23 -18.22
C GLY A 160 -3.49 -2.05 -18.54
N VAL A 161 -3.76 -0.91 -17.93
CA VAL A 161 -3.07 0.36 -18.23
C VAL A 161 -2.07 0.78 -17.15
N LEU A 162 -2.06 0.08 -16.01
CA LEU A 162 -1.20 0.43 -14.86
C LEU A 162 0.28 0.57 -15.22
N ALA A 163 0.79 -0.26 -16.12
CA ALA A 163 2.18 -0.20 -16.58
C ALA A 163 2.49 1.12 -17.29
N VAL A 164 1.55 1.61 -18.10
CA VAL A 164 1.66 2.88 -18.82
C VAL A 164 1.55 4.04 -17.83
N THR A 165 0.59 4.01 -16.91
CA THR A 165 0.42 5.04 -15.87
C THR A 165 1.68 5.19 -15.03
N GLN A 166 2.30 4.07 -14.62
CA GLN A 166 3.59 4.09 -13.92
C GLN A 166 4.72 4.73 -14.74
N GLN A 167 4.79 4.45 -16.05
CA GLN A 167 5.80 5.08 -16.90
C GLN A 167 5.59 6.59 -16.99
N MET A 168 4.34 7.07 -17.09
CA MET A 168 4.02 8.49 -17.12
C MET A 168 4.33 9.18 -15.79
N THR A 169 4.03 8.55 -14.65
CA THR A 169 4.37 9.09 -13.32
C THR A 169 5.87 9.28 -13.20
N ARG A 170 6.67 8.25 -13.54
CA ARG A 170 8.14 8.32 -13.48
C ARG A 170 8.72 9.41 -14.39
N LEU A 171 8.14 9.59 -15.58
CA LEU A 171 8.57 10.65 -16.50
C LEU A 171 8.30 12.05 -15.92
N THR A 172 7.18 12.23 -15.23
CA THR A 172 6.80 13.51 -14.62
C THR A 172 7.75 13.89 -13.48
N GLU A 173 8.18 12.90 -12.68
CA GLU A 173 9.12 13.11 -11.57
C GLU A 173 10.53 13.49 -12.03
N LEU A 174 10.97 13.03 -13.20
CA LEU A 174 12.27 13.40 -13.78
C LEU A 174 12.24 14.76 -14.50
N GLY A 175 11.06 15.31 -14.79
CA GLY A 175 10.87 16.57 -15.50
C GLY A 175 10.84 17.82 -14.60
N THR A 176 10.80 17.68 -13.28
CA THR A 176 10.71 18.81 -12.34
C THR A 176 12.09 19.24 -11.83
N SER A 177 12.81 20.00 -12.66
CA SER A 177 13.89 20.87 -12.15
C SER A 177 13.25 22.14 -11.56
N PRO A 178 13.45 22.49 -10.27
CA PRO A 178 13.01 23.77 -9.74
C PRO A 178 14.02 24.83 -10.17
N THR A 179 13.96 25.26 -11.43
CA THR A 179 14.59 26.51 -11.83
C THR A 179 13.46 27.51 -12.03
N ALA A 180 13.26 28.37 -11.03
CA ALA A 180 12.64 29.67 -11.23
C ALA A 180 13.51 30.43 -12.25
N GLY A 181 13.22 30.22 -13.52
CA GLY A 181 13.84 30.88 -14.65
C GLY A 181 12.79 30.87 -15.73
N SER A 182 12.17 32.03 -15.95
CA SER A 182 11.18 32.25 -16.99
C SER A 182 11.60 31.54 -18.29
N PRO A 183 10.67 30.91 -19.03
CA PRO A 183 10.98 30.49 -20.38
C PRO A 183 11.31 31.74 -21.19
N VAL A 184 12.60 32.02 -21.39
CA VAL A 184 13.05 33.04 -22.33
C VAL A 184 12.69 32.50 -23.70
N ASN A 185 11.60 33.01 -24.25
CA ASN A 185 11.27 32.86 -25.66
C ASN A 185 12.41 33.50 -26.45
N PRO A 186 13.24 32.75 -27.20
CA PRO A 186 14.34 33.32 -27.96
C PRO A 186 13.88 34.14 -29.18
N PHE A 187 12.57 34.19 -29.42
CA PHE A 187 11.90 35.03 -30.42
C PHE A 187 11.03 36.14 -29.79
N GLY A 188 11.09 36.34 -28.46
CA GLY A 188 10.39 37.43 -27.79
C GLY A 188 11.12 38.75 -28.00
N GLU A 189 10.59 39.60 -28.86
CA GLU A 189 11.09 40.95 -29.13
C GLU A 189 11.11 41.82 -27.86
N PRO A 190 12.16 42.62 -27.58
CA PRO A 190 12.20 43.49 -26.41
C PRO A 190 11.33 44.72 -26.67
N ASP A 191 10.08 44.69 -26.20
CA ASP A 191 9.14 45.81 -26.33
C ASP A 191 9.52 46.93 -25.35
N GLY A 192 9.97 48.05 -25.90
CA GLY A 192 10.45 49.18 -25.13
C GLY A 192 10.44 50.45 -25.95
N ARG A 193 9.24 50.96 -26.30
CA ARG A 193 8.97 52.40 -26.49
C ARG A 193 7.46 52.68 -26.66
N PRO A 194 6.92 53.73 -26.01
CA PRO A 194 5.52 54.11 -26.18
C PRO A 194 5.32 54.82 -27.53
N ARG A 195 4.25 54.44 -28.24
CA ARG A 195 3.82 55.04 -29.52
C ARG A 195 3.26 56.45 -29.30
N PRO A 196 3.47 57.40 -30.24
CA PRO A 196 2.52 58.47 -30.46
C PRO A 196 1.73 58.29 -31.77
N HIS A 197 0.42 58.36 -31.62
CA HIS A 197 -0.65 58.81 -32.53
C HIS A 197 -0.43 58.90 -34.05
N GLY A 198 -1.37 58.28 -34.80
CA GLY A 198 -2.00 58.92 -35.98
C GLY A 198 -1.99 58.17 -37.33
N LEU A 199 -3.04 57.36 -37.58
CA LEU A 199 -3.77 57.16 -38.86
C LEU A 199 -3.02 56.69 -40.17
N PRO A 200 -3.75 56.15 -41.18
CA PRO A 200 -3.44 54.81 -41.69
C PRO A 200 -2.87 54.73 -43.13
N ALA A 201 -2.49 53.48 -43.45
CA ALA A 201 -2.50 52.82 -44.76
C ALA A 201 -1.51 53.32 -45.83
N PHE A 202 -0.52 52.47 -46.15
CA PHE A 202 -0.03 52.33 -47.52
C PHE A 202 0.33 50.87 -47.84
N SER A 203 -0.03 50.55 -49.08
CA SER A 203 -0.14 49.23 -49.70
C SER A 203 1.19 48.57 -50.05
N GLY A 204 1.12 47.24 -50.17
CA GLY A 204 1.85 46.48 -51.18
C GLY A 204 3.20 45.92 -50.73
N VAL A 205 3.33 44.60 -50.73
CA VAL A 205 3.79 43.81 -51.89
C VAL A 205 3.90 42.34 -51.46
N ASN A 206 3.44 41.48 -52.35
CA ASN A 206 3.35 40.03 -52.24
C ASN A 206 4.73 39.38 -52.46
N ALA A 207 5.13 38.41 -51.62
CA ALA A 207 6.16 37.41 -51.95
C ALA A 207 5.90 36.10 -51.18
N PRO A 208 6.13 34.92 -51.80
CA PRO A 208 5.55 33.65 -51.35
C PRO A 208 6.41 32.92 -50.31
N GLY A 209 5.80 32.50 -49.20
CA GLY A 209 6.42 31.71 -48.15
C GLY A 209 6.32 30.20 -48.40
N ARG A 210 7.49 29.58 -48.57
CA ARG A 210 7.89 28.15 -48.62
C ARG A 210 6.93 27.10 -47.99
N PRO A 211 6.75 25.91 -48.59
CA PRO A 211 6.00 24.80 -47.99
C PRO A 211 6.74 24.14 -46.80
N PRO A 212 6.02 23.48 -45.87
CA PRO A 212 6.60 22.86 -44.68
C PRO A 212 7.46 21.62 -45.02
N PRO A 213 8.49 21.30 -44.20
CA PRO A 213 9.36 20.15 -44.44
C PRO A 213 8.66 18.82 -44.16
N THR A 214 8.89 17.84 -45.04
CA THR A 214 8.45 16.44 -44.93
C THR A 214 9.23 15.65 -43.87
N PRO A 215 8.62 14.65 -43.21
CA PRO A 215 9.30 13.77 -42.26
C PRO A 215 10.22 12.75 -42.95
N PRO A 216 11.29 12.26 -42.29
CA PRO A 216 12.26 11.33 -42.88
C PRO A 216 11.69 9.90 -43.03
N PRO A 217 12.17 9.11 -44.00
CA PRO A 217 11.62 7.79 -44.30
C PRO A 217 12.14 6.70 -43.36
N HIS A 218 11.26 5.73 -43.10
CA HIS A 218 11.55 4.46 -42.45
C HIS A 218 12.70 3.73 -43.18
N THR A 219 13.79 3.46 -42.47
CA THR A 219 14.81 2.51 -42.94
C THR A 219 14.73 1.27 -42.06
N ALA A 220 14.24 0.18 -42.67
CA ALA A 220 14.40 -1.16 -42.16
C ALA A 220 15.79 -1.68 -42.55
N LEU A 221 16.59 -2.10 -41.57
CA LEU A 221 17.71 -3.03 -41.76
C LEU A 221 17.68 -4.05 -40.62
N GLN A 222 18.10 -5.26 -40.98
CA GLN A 222 17.78 -6.57 -40.42
C GLN A 222 18.81 -7.05 -39.36
N PRO A 223 18.70 -8.27 -38.80
CA PRO A 223 19.06 -8.58 -37.41
C PRO A 223 20.53 -8.99 -37.23
N GLU A 224 21.10 -8.67 -36.06
CA GLU A 224 22.43 -9.15 -35.69
C GLU A 224 22.48 -9.68 -34.25
N HIS A 225 22.87 -10.96 -34.18
CA HIS A 225 23.66 -11.64 -33.15
C HIS A 225 22.94 -12.22 -31.92
N ALA A 226 22.71 -13.53 -32.04
CA ALA A 226 22.51 -14.47 -30.95
C ALA A 226 23.70 -14.45 -29.97
N CYS A 227 23.41 -14.34 -28.67
CA CYS A 227 24.37 -14.69 -27.63
C CYS A 227 24.27 -16.19 -27.34
N GLU A 228 25.34 -16.90 -27.66
CA GLU A 228 25.59 -18.29 -27.28
C GLU A 228 25.67 -18.46 -25.75
N LEU A 229 25.13 -19.58 -25.27
CA LEU A 229 25.30 -20.10 -23.91
C LEU A 229 26.65 -20.84 -23.82
N PRO A 230 27.43 -20.71 -22.73
CA PRO A 230 28.53 -21.64 -22.50
C PRO A 230 27.98 -22.97 -21.99
N ASN A 231 28.08 -24.00 -22.84
CA ASN A 231 28.05 -25.40 -22.43
C ASN A 231 29.25 -25.66 -21.50
N THR A 232 29.01 -26.18 -20.31
CA THR A 232 30.04 -26.88 -19.53
C THR A 232 29.62 -28.34 -19.47
N ASP A 233 30.07 -29.08 -20.47
CA ASP A 233 30.12 -30.53 -20.45
C ASP A 233 31.49 -30.90 -19.84
N ALA A 234 31.47 -31.60 -18.72
CA ALA A 234 32.65 -32.18 -18.11
C ALA A 234 32.26 -33.59 -17.65
N GLU A 235 32.46 -34.56 -18.53
CA GLU A 235 32.48 -35.98 -18.21
C GLU A 235 33.89 -36.56 -18.49
N MET A 236 34.41 -37.25 -17.47
CA MET A 236 35.39 -38.35 -17.43
C MET A 236 36.82 -38.18 -17.97
N ASP A 237 37.78 -38.28 -17.04
CA ASP A 237 38.66 -39.47 -16.93
C ASP A 237 38.86 -39.80 -15.43
#